data_AF-A0A7T8GQ43-F1
#
_entry.id   AF-A0A7T8GQ43-F1
#
_cell.length_a   1.000
_cell.length_b   1.000
_cell.length_c   1.000
_cell.angle_alpha   90.00
_cell.angle_beta   90.00
_cell.angle_gamma   90.00
#
_symmetry.space_group_name_H-M   'P 1'
#
loop_
_entity.id
_entity.type
_entity.pdbx_description
1 polymer ?
#
loop_
_entity_poly.entity_id
_entity_poly.type
_entity_poly.pdbx_seq_one_letter_code
_entity_poly.pdbx_strand_id
1 'polypeptide(L)'
;MEECPALIRKYGQVIQRYYVQYLSVYDAVALNKFMQSLTHISEEDSIILSSICKPFLTHVGRLRTQTTSSTFGAPTRLDAATELHFFLWE
;
A
#
# COMPACT_ATOMS: atom_id res chain seq x y z
N MET A 1 30.78 -5.88 9.39
CA MET A 1 29.53 -5.15 9.72
C MET A 1 29.21 -4.09 8.65
N GLU A 2 29.46 -4.36 7.36
CA GLU A 2 29.15 -3.45 6.24
C GLU A 2 28.22 -4.09 5.19
N GLU A 3 27.70 -5.28 5.49
CA GLU A 3 26.91 -6.06 4.54
C GLU A 3 25.49 -5.50 4.37
N CYS A 4 24.89 -4.93 5.43
CA CYS A 4 23.55 -4.34 5.37
C CYS A 4 23.43 -3.19 4.34
N PRO A 5 24.31 -2.15 4.35
CA PRO A 5 24.27 -1.11 3.33
C PRO A 5 24.43 -1.64 1.90
N ALA A 6 25.29 -2.64 1.69
CA ALA A 6 25.49 -3.27 0.38
C ALA A 6 24.23 -4.01 -0.09
N LEU A 7 23.55 -4.72 0.81
CA LEU A 7 22.28 -5.41 0.52
C LEU A 7 21.15 -4.41 0.20
N ILE A 8 21.04 -3.31 0.96
CA ILE A 8 20.03 -2.27 0.69
C ILE A 8 20.25 -1.66 -0.70
N ARG A 9 21.51 -1.41 -1.10
CA ARG A 9 21.82 -0.94 -2.46
C ARG A 9 21.48 -1.97 -3.53
N LYS A 10 21.80 -3.24 -3.29
CA LYS A 10 21.54 -4.34 -4.24
C LYS A 10 20.05 -4.61 -4.43
N TYR A 11 19.25 -4.55 -3.37
CA TYR A 11 17.82 -4.88 -3.38
C TYR A 11 16.91 -3.65 -3.26
N GLY A 12 17.46 -2.45 -3.45
CA GLY A 12 16.72 -1.19 -3.24
C GLY A 12 15.42 -1.10 -4.03
N GLN A 13 15.41 -1.61 -5.26
CA GLN A 13 14.20 -1.67 -6.10
C GLN A 13 13.11 -2.55 -5.49
N VAL A 14 13.47 -3.72 -4.95
CA VAL A 14 12.54 -4.66 -4.32
C VAL A 14 11.98 -4.05 -3.04
N ILE A 15 12.85 -3.47 -2.22
CA ILE A 15 12.46 -2.79 -0.98
C ILE A 15 11.51 -1.62 -1.27
N GLN A 16 11.83 -0.79 -2.27
CA GLN A 16 11.01 0.34 -2.64
C GLN A 16 9.62 -0.10 -3.16
N ARG A 17 9.56 -1.13 -4.02
CA ARG A 17 8.28 -1.68 -4.50
C ARG A 17 7.42 -2.18 -3.35
N TYR A 18 8.02 -2.93 -2.41
CA TYR A 18 7.34 -3.41 -1.21
C TYR A 18 6.74 -2.26 -0.40
N TYR A 19 7.52 -1.20 -0.11
CA TYR A 19 7.01 -0.07 0.66
C TYR A 19 5.91 0.71 -0.06
N VAL A 20 6.01 0.91 -1.37
CA VAL A 20 4.95 1.59 -2.13
C VAL A 20 3.64 0.80 -2.09
N GLN A 21 3.71 -0.53 -2.20
CA GLN A 21 2.53 -1.40 -2.08
C GLN A 21 1.96 -1.40 -0.65
N TYR A 22 2.83 -1.52 0.35
CA TYR A 22 2.42 -1.51 1.75
C TYR A 22 1.70 -0.19 2.11
N LEU A 23 2.31 0.95 1.75
CA LEU A 23 1.73 2.28 1.99
C LEU A 23 0.40 2.49 1.27
N SER A 24 0.25 1.95 0.05
CA SER A 24 -1.00 2.08 -0.71
C SER A 24 -2.11 1.19 -0.19
N VAL A 25 -1.85 -0.10 0.05
CA VAL A 25 -2.89 -1.07 0.39
C VAL A 25 -3.29 -1.01 1.88
N TYR A 26 -2.34 -0.69 2.76
CA TYR A 26 -2.58 -0.70 4.21
C TYR A 26 -2.70 0.71 4.80
N ASP A 27 -1.61 1.48 4.82
CA ASP A 27 -1.56 2.75 5.56
C ASP A 27 -2.51 3.79 4.96
N ALA A 28 -2.60 3.92 3.63
CA ALA A 28 -3.50 4.87 3.00
C ALA A 28 -4.98 4.53 3.25
N VAL A 29 -5.35 3.25 3.30
CA VAL A 29 -6.72 2.81 3.60
C VAL A 29 -7.04 3.08 5.07
N ALA A 30 -6.11 2.78 5.98
CA ALA A 30 -6.26 3.07 7.40
C ALA A 30 -6.36 4.57 7.67
N LEU A 31 -5.49 5.37 7.05
CA LEU A 31 -5.49 6.83 7.15
C LEU A 31 -6.79 7.43 6.62
N ASN A 32 -7.29 6.97 5.48
CA ASN A 32 -8.57 7.43 4.94
C ASN A 32 -9.74 7.14 5.89
N LYS A 33 -9.78 5.96 6.51
CA LYS A 33 -10.80 5.62 7.52
C LYS A 33 -10.67 6.49 8.76
N PHE A 34 -9.45 6.74 9.22
CA PHE A 34 -9.17 7.61 10.35
C PHE A 34 -9.64 9.04 10.07
N MET A 35 -9.32 9.59 8.90
CA MET A 35 -9.78 10.91 8.46
C MET A 35 -11.32 11.01 8.42
N GLN A 36 -12.01 9.97 7.94
CA GLN A 36 -13.48 9.92 7.94
C GLN A 36 -14.09 9.85 9.35
N SER A 37 -13.35 9.34 10.34
CA SER A 37 -13.80 9.27 11.74
C SER A 37 -13.60 10.56 12.52
N LEU A 38 -12.77 11.48 12.01
CA LEU A 38 -12.52 12.77 12.64
C LEU A 38 -13.66 13.74 12.29
N THR A 39 -14.53 14.01 13.25
CA THR A 39 -15.69 14.90 13.11
C THR A 39 -15.34 16.39 13.06
N HIS A 40 -14.11 16.79 13.43
CA HIS A 40 -13.75 18.20 13.58
C HIS A 40 -12.28 18.49 13.23
N ILE A 41 -11.85 18.06 12.05
CA ILE A 41 -10.51 18.41 11.52
C ILE A 41 -10.53 19.80 10.89
N SER A 42 -9.45 20.59 11.08
CA SER A 42 -9.28 21.87 10.40
C SER A 42 -9.18 21.65 8.88
N GLU A 43 -9.64 22.61 8.09
CA GLU A 43 -9.62 22.52 6.62
C GLU A 43 -8.18 22.34 6.10
N GLU A 44 -7.23 23.07 6.68
CA GLU A 44 -5.81 23.00 6.31
C GLU A 44 -5.21 21.61 6.54
N ASP A 45 -5.49 21.00 7.69
CA ASP A 45 -5.03 19.64 8.03
C ASP A 45 -5.70 18.60 7.14
N SER A 46 -6.99 18.77 6.83
CA SER A 46 -7.71 17.91 5.91
C SER A 46 -7.12 17.96 4.49
N ILE A 47 -6.74 19.15 4.01
CA ILE A 47 -6.07 19.32 2.72
C ILE A 47 -4.73 18.60 2.73
N ILE A 48 -3.90 18.80 3.76
CA ILE A 48 -2.58 18.16 3.89
C ILE A 48 -2.73 16.64 3.92
N LEU A 49 -3.57 16.10 4.81
CA LEU A 49 -3.75 14.66 4.93
C LEU A 49 -4.33 14.03 3.66
N SER A 50 -5.26 14.72 2.99
CA SER A 50 -5.83 14.23 1.73
C SER A 50 -4.80 14.25 0.60
N SER A 51 -3.91 15.24 0.56
CA SER A 51 -2.83 15.32 -0.44
C SER A 51 -1.82 14.18 -0.28
N ILE A 52 -1.59 13.73 0.95
CA ILE A 52 -0.74 12.57 1.26
C ILE A 52 -1.48 11.27 0.90
N CYS A 53 -2.75 11.14 1.27
CA CYS A 53 -3.49 9.88 1.15
C CYS A 53 -3.90 9.53 -0.31
N LYS A 54 -4.35 10.52 -1.09
CA LYS A 54 -4.91 10.30 -2.44
C LYS A 54 -3.95 9.62 -3.45
N PRO A 55 -2.65 10.00 -3.54
CA PRO A 55 -1.71 9.35 -4.45
C PRO A 55 -1.55 7.85 -4.18
N PHE A 56 -1.55 7.46 -2.90
CA PHE A 56 -1.43 6.07 -2.48
C PHE A 56 -2.72 5.28 -2.73
N LEU A 57 -3.90 5.86 -2.48
CA LEU A 57 -5.18 5.21 -2.80
C LEU A 57 -5.37 4.96 -4.31
N THR A 58 -4.88 5.86 -5.15
CA THR A 58 -4.98 5.73 -6.61
C THR A 58 -4.15 4.53 -7.13
N HIS A 59 -3.02 4.24 -6.48
CA HIS A 59 -2.20 3.07 -6.78
C HIS A 59 -2.91 1.75 -6.44
N VAL A 60 -3.73 1.71 -5.38
CA VAL A 60 -4.56 0.53 -5.03
C VAL A 60 -5.53 0.18 -6.15
N GLY A 61 -6.14 1.20 -6.78
CA GLY A 61 -7.08 0.99 -7.89
C GLY A 61 -6.47 0.17 -9.03
N ARG A 62 -5.19 0.39 -9.33
CA ARG A 62 -4.47 -0.26 -10.44
C ARG A 62 -4.06 -1.71 -10.15
N LEU A 63 -3.95 -2.09 -8.88
CA LEU A 63 -3.72 -3.47 -8.44
C LEU A 63 -5.03 -4.26 -8.39
N ARG A 64 -6.12 -3.61 -7.97
CA ARG A 64 -7.45 -4.23 -7.90
C ARG A 64 -8.04 -4.48 -9.30
N THR A 65 -7.76 -3.65 -10.30
CA THR A 65 -8.27 -3.86 -11.68
C THR A 65 -7.56 -4.99 -12.44
N GLN A 66 -6.43 -5.51 -11.95
CA GLN A 66 -5.78 -6.67 -12.56
C GLN A 66 -6.28 -8.01 -12.01
N THR A 67 -6.99 -8.02 -10.87
CA THR A 67 -7.51 -9.23 -10.22
C THR A 67 -8.97 -9.55 -10.55
N THR A 68 -9.66 -8.74 -11.36
CA THR A 68 -11.09 -8.94 -11.66
C THR A 68 -11.40 -9.71 -12.95
N SER A 69 -10.41 -10.28 -13.65
CA SER A 69 -10.67 -11.13 -14.83
C SER A 69 -10.65 -12.64 -14.57
N SER A 70 -10.41 -13.11 -13.33
CA SER A 70 -10.54 -14.54 -13.00
C SER A 70 -11.28 -14.78 -11.67
N THR A 71 -12.58 -15.05 -11.80
CA THR A 71 -13.39 -16.00 -11.02
C THR A 71 -13.14 -16.15 -9.50
N PHE A 72 -14.08 -15.58 -8.74
CA PHE A 72 -14.81 -16.19 -7.62
C PHE A 72 -14.04 -16.63 -6.36
N GLY A 73 -14.17 -15.85 -5.29
CA GLY A 73 -13.87 -16.29 -3.92
C GLY A 73 -13.76 -15.11 -2.95
N ALA A 74 -14.60 -15.08 -1.92
CA ALA A 74 -14.63 -14.04 -0.88
C ALA A 74 -13.25 -13.81 -0.24
N PRO A 75 -12.92 -12.56 0.18
CA PRO A 75 -11.62 -12.27 0.79
C PRO A 75 -11.63 -12.84 2.22
N THR A 76 -11.25 -14.11 2.34
CA THR A 76 -11.01 -14.72 3.65
C THR A 76 -9.59 -14.39 4.03
N ARG A 77 -9.49 -13.52 5.03
CA ARG A 77 -8.38 -13.22 5.94
C ARG A 77 -7.36 -14.38 6.14
N LEU A 78 -6.44 -14.57 5.19
CA LEU A 78 -5.17 -15.35 5.21
C LEU A 78 -4.69 -15.32 3.74
N ASP A 79 -3.52 -14.88 3.28
CA ASP A 79 -2.16 -14.90 3.80
C ASP A 79 -1.41 -13.75 3.14
N ALA A 80 -0.89 -12.80 3.92
CA ALA A 80 0.02 -11.77 3.40
C ALA A 80 1.25 -12.42 2.71
N ALA A 81 1.61 -13.65 3.09
CA ALA A 81 2.72 -14.40 2.50
C ALA A 81 2.48 -14.80 1.03
N THR A 82 1.24 -15.14 0.64
CA THR A 82 0.92 -15.55 -0.73
C THR A 82 0.84 -14.36 -1.68
N GLU A 83 0.29 -13.23 -1.21
CA GLU A 83 0.28 -11.98 -1.98
C GLU A 83 1.71 -11.46 -2.20
N LEU A 84 2.58 -11.54 -1.19
CA LEU A 84 3.99 -11.15 -1.32
C LEU A 84 4.77 -12.05 -2.28
N HIS A 85 4.49 -13.35 -2.32
CA HIS A 85 5.12 -14.27 -3.25
C HIS A 85 4.73 -13.98 -4.72
N PHE A 86 3.47 -13.63 -4.95
CA PHE A 86 2.99 -13.22 -6.29
C PHE A 86 3.60 -11.87 -6.74
N PHE A 87 3.85 -10.95 -5.79
CA PHE A 87 4.35 -9.60 -6.08
C PHE A 87 5.88 -9.47 -6.17
N LEU A 88 6.64 -10.40 -5.59
CA LEU A 88 8.11 -10.38 -5.61
C LEU A 88 8.71 -11.08 -6.85
N TRP A 89 7.92 -11.84 -7.60
CA TRP A 89 8.39 -12.67 -8.73
C TRP A 89 7.99 -12.15 -10.13
N GLU A 90 7.18 -11.08 -10.24
CA GLU A 90 6.92 -10.32 -11.50
C GLU A 90 7.59 -8.93 -11.54
#